data_AF-A0A7C2Z6K7-F1
#
_entry.id   AF-A0A7C2Z6K7-F1
#
_cell.length_a   1.000
_cell.length_b   1.000
_cell.length_c   1.000
_cell.angle_alpha   90.00
_cell.angle_beta   90.00
_cell.angle_gamma   90.00
#
_symmetry.space_group_name_H-M   'P 1'
#
loop_
_entity.id
_entity.type
_entity.pdbx_description
1 polymer ?
#
loop_
_entity_poly.entity_id
_entity_poly.type
_entity_poly.pdbx_seq_one_letter_code
_entity_poly.pdbx_strand_id
1 'polypeptide(L)'
;MEDFKKELSQYFYLHKVEVGRFVEEENITLAKDGKRLMYIKAFYGRKPYWKEWVELFHIDPSFFGSNFEDKLYQIISKYFRRVFVEYYEDKQTLEELKSGKPAEETRLGSKLKALGYKYFRDWYYPEGWMEGGYKLQAER
;
A
#
# COMPACT_ATOMS: atom_id res chain seq x y z
N MET A 1 -5.48 4.86 -14.94
CA MET A 1 -4.02 5.10 -14.83
C MET A 1 -3.75 6.58 -14.59
N GLU A 2 -4.04 7.46 -15.56
CA GLU A 2 -3.65 8.88 -15.46
C GLU A 2 -4.34 9.61 -14.29
N ASP A 3 -5.61 9.30 -14.02
CA ASP A 3 -6.34 9.94 -12.92
C ASP A 3 -5.74 9.62 -11.54
N PHE A 4 -5.25 8.40 -11.32
CA PHE A 4 -4.61 8.01 -10.06
C PHE A 4 -3.36 8.84 -9.81
N LYS A 5 -2.46 8.94 -10.80
CA LYS A 5 -1.24 9.76 -10.69
C LYS A 5 -1.56 11.24 -10.52
N LYS A 6 -2.56 11.75 -11.24
CA LYS A 6 -3.01 13.15 -11.16
C LYS A 6 -3.59 13.50 -9.79
N GLU A 7 -4.33 12.60 -9.15
CA GLU A 7 -4.81 12.81 -7.79
C GLU A 7 -3.66 12.69 -6.78
N LEU A 8 -2.77 11.70 -6.95
CA LEU A 8 -1.60 11.51 -6.11
C LEU A 8 -0.67 12.73 -6.11
N SER A 9 -0.47 13.36 -7.28
CA SER A 9 0.40 14.52 -7.45
C SER A 9 -0.11 15.80 -6.77
N GLN A 10 -1.36 15.83 -6.31
CA GLN A 10 -1.91 16.96 -5.56
C GLN A 10 -1.39 17.00 -4.11
N TYR A 11 -0.91 15.86 -3.59
CA TYR A 11 -0.50 15.71 -2.19
C TYR A 11 0.96 15.27 -2.03
N PHE A 12 1.52 14.62 -3.05
CA PHE A 12 2.85 14.04 -3.01
C PHE A 12 3.67 14.41 -4.25
N TYR A 13 4.99 14.36 -4.13
CA TYR A 13 5.88 14.48 -5.28
C TYR A 13 6.13 13.09 -5.89
N LEU A 14 5.76 12.91 -7.17
CA LEU A 14 6.07 11.70 -7.93
C LEU A 14 7.50 11.83 -8.45
N HIS A 15 8.48 11.47 -7.62
CA HIS A 15 9.90 11.66 -7.93
C HIS A 15 10.33 10.92 -9.20
N LYS A 16 9.78 9.72 -9.41
CA LYS A 16 10.06 8.89 -10.58
C LYS A 16 8.85 8.00 -10.88
N VAL A 17 8.53 7.83 -12.16
CA VAL A 17 7.51 6.88 -12.63
C VAL A 17 8.13 6.07 -13.75
N GLU A 18 8.10 4.75 -13.62
CA GLU A 18 8.69 3.81 -14.56
C GLU A 18 7.70 2.71 -14.90
N VAL A 19 7.79 2.18 -16.13
CA VAL A 19 7.05 0.97 -16.49
C VAL A 19 7.54 -0.19 -15.62
N GLY A 20 6.60 -0.97 -15.12
CA GLY A 20 6.86 -2.15 -14.31
C GLY A 20 7.13 -3.40 -15.16
N ARG A 21 6.91 -4.57 -14.55
CA ARG A 21 7.11 -5.85 -15.24
C ARG A 21 6.13 -6.06 -16.40
N PHE A 22 4.93 -5.50 -16.29
CA PHE A 22 3.87 -5.59 -17.29
C PHE A 22 3.56 -4.20 -17.85
N VAL A 23 2.97 -4.15 -19.05
CA VAL A 23 2.60 -2.88 -19.68
C VAL A 23 1.53 -2.11 -18.90
N GLU A 24 0.73 -2.80 -18.09
CA GLU A 24 -0.24 -2.20 -17.17
C GLU A 24 0.29 -2.00 -15.74
N GLU A 25 1.58 -2.24 -15.51
CA GLU A 25 2.24 -2.01 -14.23
C GLU A 25 3.12 -0.75 -14.29
N GLU A 26 3.09 0.07 -13.24
CA GLU A 26 4.02 1.17 -13.03
C GLU A 26 4.68 1.05 -11.65
N ASN A 27 5.97 1.39 -11.59
CA ASN A 27 6.70 1.63 -10.35
C ASN A 27 6.82 3.15 -10.13
N ILE A 28 6.32 3.64 -9.01
CA ILE A 28 6.31 5.07 -8.66
C ILE A 28 7.15 5.25 -7.40
N THR A 29 8.17 6.09 -7.48
CA THR A 29 8.90 6.57 -6.30
C THR A 29 8.17 7.78 -5.75
N LEU A 30 7.53 7.61 -4.58
CA LEU A 30 6.81 8.68 -3.93
C LEU A 30 7.74 9.43 -2.96
N ALA A 31 7.73 10.75 -3.01
CA ALA A 31 8.54 11.60 -2.16
C ALA A 31 7.72 12.73 -1.55
N LYS A 32 8.19 13.25 -0.42
CA LYS A 32 7.63 14.40 0.27
C LYS A 32 8.76 15.21 0.92
N ASP A 33 8.70 16.53 0.79
CA ASP A 33 9.67 17.46 1.39
C ASP A 33 11.13 17.11 1.06
N GLY A 34 11.37 16.72 -0.20
CA GLY A 34 12.71 16.37 -0.71
C GLY A 34 13.21 14.98 -0.29
N LYS A 35 12.44 14.20 0.47
CA LYS A 35 12.80 12.85 0.92
C LYS A 35 11.90 11.79 0.28
N ARG A 36 12.47 10.62 -0.02
CA ARG A 36 11.70 9.46 -0.48
C ARG A 36 10.81 8.98 0.66
N LEU A 37 9.52 8.84 0.40
CA LEU A 37 8.53 8.36 1.35
C LEU A 37 8.31 6.86 1.20
N MET A 38 8.16 6.35 -0.02
CA MET A 38 7.94 4.93 -0.30
C MET A 38 8.09 4.62 -1.80
N TYR A 39 8.04 3.34 -2.13
CA TYR A 39 7.75 2.87 -3.49
C TYR A 39 6.31 2.39 -3.59
N ILE A 40 5.69 2.67 -4.73
CA ILE A 40 4.37 2.17 -5.10
C ILE A 40 4.55 1.32 -6.36
N LYS A 41 4.09 0.08 -6.32
CA LYS A 41 3.90 -0.76 -7.51
C LYS A 41 2.41 -0.82 -7.79
N ALA A 42 1.97 -0.24 -8.90
CA ALA A 42 0.56 -0.13 -9.26
C ALA A 42 0.29 -0.92 -10.54
N PHE A 43 -0.57 -1.93 -10.46
CA PHE A 43 -1.05 -2.67 -11.62
C PHE A 43 -2.51 -2.28 -11.90
N TYR A 44 -2.76 -1.74 -13.10
CA TYR A 44 -4.05 -1.15 -13.45
C TYR A 44 -5.11 -2.15 -13.95
N GLY A 45 -4.79 -3.44 -13.93
CA GLY A 45 -5.69 -4.50 -14.39
C GLY A 45 -5.63 -4.73 -15.89
N ARG A 46 -6.02 -5.94 -16.30
CA ARG A 46 -6.20 -6.36 -17.69
C ARG A 46 -7.49 -7.15 -17.80
N LYS A 47 -8.54 -6.48 -18.26
CA LYS A 47 -9.89 -7.06 -18.34
C LYS A 47 -9.93 -8.25 -19.30
N PRO A 48 -10.82 -9.23 -19.04
CA PRO A 48 -11.68 -9.34 -17.86
C PRO A 48 -10.98 -9.97 -16.63
N TYR A 49 -9.84 -10.63 -16.85
CA TYR A 49 -9.27 -11.62 -15.94
C TYR A 49 -8.43 -11.04 -14.80
N TRP A 50 -7.66 -9.98 -15.06
CA TRP A 50 -6.71 -9.43 -14.10
C TRP A 50 -7.25 -8.16 -13.49
N LYS A 51 -7.53 -8.19 -12.20
CA LYS A 51 -8.01 -7.02 -11.44
C LYS A 51 -6.83 -6.14 -11.04
N GLU A 52 -7.13 -4.87 -10.87
CA GLU A 52 -6.22 -3.84 -10.40
C GLU A 52 -5.79 -4.07 -8.95
N TRP A 53 -4.51 -3.86 -8.68
CA TRP A 53 -3.95 -3.94 -7.34
C TRP A 53 -2.79 -2.95 -7.19
N VAL A 54 -2.50 -2.58 -5.95
CA VAL A 54 -1.38 -1.70 -5.62
C VAL A 54 -0.62 -2.24 -4.42
N GLU A 55 0.69 -2.06 -4.43
CA GLU A 55 1.59 -2.46 -3.37
C GLU A 55 2.43 -1.26 -2.91
N LEU A 56 2.50 -1.04 -1.61
CA LEU A 56 3.30 -0.01 -0.94
C LEU A 56 4.43 -0.69 -0.16
N PHE A 57 5.68 -0.32 -0.44
CA PHE A 57 6.87 -0.96 0.15
C PHE A 57 8.03 0.02 0.34
N HIS A 58 8.98 -0.33 1.20
CA HIS A 58 10.07 0.51 1.72
C HIS A 58 9.55 1.86 2.23
N ILE A 59 8.52 1.77 3.09
CA ILE A 59 7.81 2.91 3.63
C ILE A 59 8.66 3.57 4.72
N ASP A 60 8.87 4.87 4.61
CA ASP A 60 9.52 5.67 5.66
C ASP A 60 8.64 5.63 6.94
N PRO A 61 9.20 5.30 8.12
CA PRO A 61 8.42 5.17 9.34
C PRO A 61 7.60 6.42 9.71
N SER A 62 8.04 7.61 9.31
CA SER A 62 7.32 8.86 9.56
C SER A 62 5.99 8.98 8.80
N PHE A 63 5.75 8.11 7.82
CA PHE A 63 4.46 8.02 7.12
C PHE A 63 3.33 7.58 8.06
N PHE A 64 3.59 6.58 8.91
CA PHE A 64 2.55 5.99 9.76
C PHE A 64 2.13 6.96 10.87
N GLY A 65 0.82 7.19 10.99
CA GLY A 65 0.25 8.19 11.90
C GLY A 65 0.31 9.64 11.40
N SER A 66 0.88 9.88 10.22
CA SER A 66 0.89 11.21 9.63
C SER A 66 -0.47 11.59 9.02
N ASN A 67 -0.69 12.90 8.83
CA ASN A 67 -1.88 13.40 8.12
C ASN A 67 -1.98 12.92 6.66
N PHE A 68 -0.87 12.41 6.09
CA PHE A 68 -0.81 11.92 4.72
C PHE A 68 -1.18 10.44 4.59
N GLU A 69 -1.12 9.69 5.69
CA GLU A 69 -1.45 8.26 5.67
C GLU A 69 -2.89 8.03 5.20
N ASP A 70 -3.84 8.66 5.90
CA ASP A 70 -5.25 8.54 5.56
C ASP A 70 -5.55 9.09 4.17
N LYS A 71 -4.85 10.16 3.76
CA LYS A 71 -5.00 10.73 2.43
C LYS A 71 -4.55 9.75 1.34
N LEU A 72 -3.39 9.11 1.50
CA LEU A 72 -2.90 8.14 0.53
C LEU A 72 -3.85 6.94 0.41
N TYR A 73 -4.30 6.39 1.55
CA TYR A 73 -5.24 5.27 1.53
C TYR A 73 -6.59 5.64 0.91
N GLN A 74 -7.09 6.85 1.19
CA GLN A 74 -8.31 7.38 0.53
C GLN A 74 -8.15 7.40 -0.99
N ILE A 75 -7.03 7.94 -1.51
CA ILE A 75 -6.74 7.98 -2.95
C ILE A 75 -6.71 6.55 -3.50
N ILE A 76 -5.89 5.67 -2.91
CA ILE A 76 -5.75 4.27 -3.33
C ILE A 76 -7.10 3.57 -3.41
N SER A 77 -7.95 3.74 -2.39
CA SER A 77 -9.25 3.11 -2.31
C SER A 77 -10.19 3.49 -3.46
N LYS A 78 -10.00 4.63 -4.13
CA LYS A 78 -10.82 5.00 -5.30
C LYS A 78 -10.47 4.19 -6.55
N TYR A 79 -9.21 3.77 -6.65
CA TYR A 79 -8.64 3.23 -7.89
C TYR A 79 -8.30 1.75 -7.84
N PHE A 80 -8.09 1.17 -6.66
CA PHE A 80 -7.64 -0.20 -6.52
C PHE A 80 -8.58 -1.03 -5.65
N ARG A 81 -8.93 -2.22 -6.13
CA ARG A 81 -9.72 -3.21 -5.38
C ARG A 81 -8.91 -3.96 -4.34
N ARG A 82 -7.61 -4.12 -4.59
CA ARG A 82 -6.69 -4.84 -3.72
C ARG A 82 -5.48 -3.97 -3.43
N VAL A 83 -5.10 -3.92 -2.16
CA VAL A 83 -3.92 -3.21 -1.68
C VAL A 83 -3.05 -4.15 -0.87
N PHE A 84 -1.74 -4.01 -1.00
CA PHE A 84 -0.73 -4.60 -0.14
C PHE A 84 0.07 -3.47 0.50
N VAL A 85 0.19 -3.47 1.83
CA VAL A 85 0.96 -2.47 2.56
C VAL A 85 2.00 -3.18 3.40
N GLU A 86 3.28 -2.86 3.17
CA GLU A 86 4.35 -3.32 4.05
C GLU A 86 4.22 -2.65 5.43
N TYR A 87 4.15 -3.45 6.49
CA TYR A 87 3.90 -2.94 7.85
C TYR A 87 5.10 -3.10 8.80
N TYR A 88 6.27 -3.53 8.31
CA TYR A 88 7.44 -3.76 9.18
C TYR A 88 7.82 -2.53 10.01
N GLU A 89 7.77 -1.35 9.39
CA GLU A 89 8.09 -0.07 10.03
C GLU A 89 6.91 0.53 10.83
N ASP A 90 5.72 -0.06 10.74
CA ASP A 90 4.55 0.28 11.57
C ASP A 90 4.53 -0.57 12.83
N LYS A 91 5.28 -0.11 13.84
CA LYS A 91 5.48 -0.84 15.10
C LYS A 91 4.17 -1.27 15.77
N GLN A 92 3.14 -0.42 15.74
CA GLN A 92 1.87 -0.74 16.38
C GLN A 92 1.17 -1.89 15.64
N THR A 93 1.04 -1.82 14.32
CA THR A 93 0.43 -2.92 13.55
C THR A 93 1.24 -4.21 13.68
N LEU A 94 2.57 -4.12 13.68
CA LEU A 94 3.44 -5.27 13.87
C LEU A 94 3.22 -5.96 15.23
N GLU A 95 3.13 -5.19 16.32
CA GLU A 95 2.87 -5.72 17.66
C GLU A 95 1.46 -6.28 17.81
N GLU A 96 0.47 -5.62 17.23
CA GLU A 96 -0.93 -6.10 17.19
C GLU A 96 -1.04 -7.43 16.46
N LEU A 97 -0.40 -7.59 15.29
CA LEU A 97 -0.40 -8.87 14.56
C LEU A 97 0.35 -9.97 15.32
N LYS A 98 1.51 -9.64 15.90
CA LYS A 98 2.28 -10.59 16.73
C LYS A 98 1.51 -11.07 17.95
N SER A 99 0.66 -10.23 18.53
CA SER A 99 -0.22 -10.59 19.65
C SER A 99 -1.50 -11.32 19.24
N GLY A 100 -1.68 -11.60 17.94
CA GLY A 100 -2.83 -12.35 17.41
C GLY A 100 -4.07 -11.50 17.17
N LYS A 101 -3.96 -10.16 17.16
CA LYS A 101 -5.08 -9.28 16.80
C LYS A 101 -5.51 -9.56 15.36
N PRO A 102 -6.82 -9.65 15.05
CA PRO A 102 -7.29 -9.82 13.68
C PRO A 102 -6.77 -8.72 12.76
N ALA A 103 -6.37 -9.10 11.54
CA ALA A 103 -5.74 -8.21 10.56
C ALA A 103 -6.53 -6.92 10.32
N GLU A 104 -7.86 -7.03 10.19
CA GLU A 104 -8.79 -5.94 9.96
C GLU A 104 -9.04 -5.04 11.20
N GLU A 105 -8.61 -5.46 12.38
CA GLU A 105 -8.75 -4.74 13.64
C GLU A 105 -7.46 -4.02 14.06
N THR A 106 -6.35 -4.27 13.38
CA THR A 106 -5.09 -3.55 13.58
C THR A 106 -5.21 -2.05 13.25
N ARG A 107 -4.24 -1.24 13.67
CA ARG A 107 -4.14 0.19 13.35
C ARG A 107 -4.21 0.44 11.84
N LEU A 108 -3.44 -0.31 11.06
CA LEU A 108 -3.46 -0.26 9.60
C LEU A 108 -4.76 -0.85 9.01
N GLY A 109 -5.15 -2.05 9.46
CA GLY A 109 -6.29 -2.77 8.93
C GLY A 109 -7.62 -2.04 9.13
N SER A 110 -7.81 -1.42 10.30
CA SER A 110 -9.01 -0.64 10.61
C SER A 110 -9.17 0.58 9.71
N LYS A 111 -8.07 1.28 9.36
CA LYS A 111 -8.08 2.38 8.37
C LYS A 111 -8.53 1.89 7.00
N LEU A 112 -8.01 0.76 6.53
CA LEU A 112 -8.43 0.16 5.26
C LEU A 112 -9.89 -0.33 5.32
N LYS A 113 -10.31 -0.94 6.44
CA LYS A 113 -11.69 -1.40 6.65
C LYS A 113 -12.69 -0.24 6.56
N ALA A 114 -12.35 0.91 7.14
CA ALA A 114 -13.16 2.13 7.05
C ALA A 114 -13.29 2.67 5.61
N LEU A 115 -12.37 2.31 4.70
CA LEU A 115 -12.41 2.64 3.28
C LEU A 115 -13.10 1.56 2.42
N GLY A 116 -13.76 0.60 3.06
CA GLY A 116 -14.62 -0.38 2.40
C GLY A 116 -13.93 -1.67 1.97
N TYR A 117 -12.66 -1.88 2.32
CA TYR A 117 -12.02 -3.19 2.17
C TYR A 117 -12.61 -4.19 3.18
N LYS A 118 -12.78 -5.45 2.78
CA LYS A 118 -13.52 -6.48 3.53
C LYS A 118 -12.71 -7.72 3.82
N TYR A 119 -11.89 -8.15 2.87
CA TYR A 119 -11.10 -9.36 2.99
C TYR A 119 -9.67 -8.99 3.32
N PHE A 120 -9.18 -9.44 4.47
CA PHE A 120 -7.86 -9.14 4.97
C PHE A 120 -7.02 -10.40 5.07
N ARG A 121 -5.73 -10.26 4.77
CA ARG A 121 -4.75 -11.33 4.95
C ARG A 121 -3.44 -10.74 5.43
N ASP A 122 -2.95 -11.24 6.56
CA ASP A 122 -1.60 -11.00 7.01
C ASP A 122 -0.64 -11.96 6.30
N TRP A 123 0.35 -11.39 5.61
CA TRP A 123 1.47 -12.10 5.01
C TRP A 123 2.70 -11.93 5.89
N TYR A 124 2.68 -12.62 7.03
CA TYR A 124 3.84 -12.81 7.89
C TYR A 124 4.62 -14.05 7.43
N TYR A 125 5.92 -13.91 7.18
CA TYR A 125 6.82 -15.04 6.89
C TYR A 125 7.81 -15.21 8.07
N PRO A 126 7.63 -16.24 8.90
CA PRO A 126 8.45 -16.41 10.10
C PRO A 126 9.93 -16.71 9.81
N GLU A 127 10.26 -17.49 8.78
CA GLU A 127 11.61 -18.03 8.61
C GLU A 127 11.93 -18.41 7.15
N GLY A 128 12.34 -17.44 6.32
CA GLY A 128 12.80 -17.78 4.97
C GLY A 128 13.02 -16.57 4.10
N TRP A 129 14.25 -16.43 3.60
CA TRP A 129 14.79 -15.39 2.72
C TRP A 129 14.14 -15.33 1.32
N MET A 130 12.84 -15.61 1.19
CA MET A 130 12.11 -15.38 -0.04
C MET A 130 11.62 -13.93 -0.07
N GLU A 131 12.04 -13.22 -1.11
CA GLU A 131 11.80 -11.79 -1.35
C GLU A 131 10.33 -11.40 -1.13
N GLY A 132 10.07 -10.70 -0.02
CA GLY A 132 8.76 -10.14 0.31
C GLY A 132 8.67 -9.78 1.78
N GLY A 133 8.67 -8.47 2.09
CA GLY A 133 8.50 -7.98 3.45
C GLY A 133 7.11 -8.30 4.04
N TYR A 134 6.98 -8.06 5.34
CA TYR A 134 5.74 -8.21 6.11
C TYR A 134 4.62 -7.35 5.52
N LYS A 135 3.58 -7.98 4.94
CA LYS A 135 2.53 -7.26 4.20
C LYS A 135 1.14 -7.56 4.71
N LEU A 136 0.35 -6.50 4.88
CA LEU A 136 -1.08 -6.61 5.07
C LEU A 136 -1.75 -6.48 3.71
N GLN A 137 -2.46 -7.51 3.27
CA GLN A 137 -3.33 -7.45 2.10
C GLN A 137 -4.75 -7.09 2.52
N ALA A 138 -5.41 -6.22 1.75
CA ALA A 138 -6.84 -5.94 1.87
C ALA A 138 -7.53 -5.92 0.49
N GLU A 139 -8.74 -6.48 0.38
CA GLU A 139 -9.52 -6.56 -0.86
C GLU A 139 -11.02 -6.24 -0.65
N ARG A 140 -11.66 -5.65 -1.68
CA ARG A 140 -13.09 -5.27 -1.69
C ARG A 140 -14.02 -6.33 -2.25
#